data_AF-A0A933QDE0-F1
#
_entry.id   AF-A0A933QDE0-F1
#
_cell.length_a   1.000
_cell.length_b   1.000
_cell.length_c   1.000
_cell.angle_alpha   90.00
_cell.angle_beta   90.00
_cell.angle_gamma   90.00
#
_symmetry.space_group_name_H-M   'P 1'
#
loop_
_entity.id
_entity.type
_entity.pdbx_description
1 polymer ?
#
loop_
_entity_poly.entity_id
_entity_poly.type
_entity_poly.pdbx_seq_one_letter_code
_entity_poly.pdbx_strand_id
1 'polypeptide(L)'
;MKRATAFVLLLIAGGSPAAGVPQDKAACEVAAANLFRAQSWLPPPPPPLPPPAPKVPPLPFVYLGQIDEGDRIAVFLGHQQRTLIVRSGDTIDGSYRVESVTPTGATFLYLPLGELQQLILRSKP
;
A
#
# COMPACT_ATOMS: atom_id res chain seq x y z
N MET A 1 38.26 -2.93 -30.63
CA MET A 1 38.94 -2.74 -31.93
C MET A 1 37.90 -2.40 -32.97
N LYS A 2 38.25 -1.47 -33.89
CA LYS A 2 37.55 -1.08 -35.14
C LYS A 2 36.41 -0.05 -35.04
N ARG A 3 36.82 1.20 -35.31
CA ARG A 3 36.08 2.23 -36.05
C ARG A 3 35.85 1.76 -37.50
N ALA A 4 34.79 2.23 -38.16
CA ALA A 4 34.73 2.59 -39.59
C ALA A 4 33.25 2.75 -40.03
N THR A 5 32.81 3.96 -40.41
CA THR A 5 32.73 4.46 -41.80
C THR A 5 31.35 4.12 -42.41
N ALA A 6 30.35 5.02 -42.40
CA ALA A 6 30.15 6.20 -43.26
C ALA A 6 30.14 5.89 -44.76
N PHE A 7 28.99 6.05 -45.43
CA PHE A 7 28.77 6.51 -46.83
C PHE A 7 27.27 6.31 -47.15
N VAL A 8 26.41 7.34 -47.19
CA VAL A 8 26.23 8.38 -48.24
C VAL A 8 25.91 7.79 -49.60
N LEU A 9 24.72 8.10 -50.16
CA LEU A 9 24.49 8.85 -51.42
C LEU A 9 22.98 8.79 -51.78
N LEU A 10 22.22 9.88 -51.59
CA LEU A 10 21.71 10.82 -52.62
C LEU A 10 20.32 10.35 -53.14
N LEU A 11 19.28 11.19 -53.24
CA LEU A 11 19.15 12.12 -54.36
C LEU A 11 17.85 12.95 -54.23
N ILE A 12 17.96 14.26 -54.55
CA ILE A 12 17.00 15.22 -55.18
C ILE A 12 15.68 15.57 -54.46
N ALA A 13 15.14 16.79 -54.54
CA ALA A 13 15.48 18.01 -55.30
C ALA A 13 14.76 19.21 -54.69
N GLY A 14 15.32 20.41 -54.92
CA GLY A 14 14.60 21.66 -55.16
C GLY A 14 13.81 22.22 -53.97
N GLY A 15 14.22 23.30 -53.34
CA GLY A 15 14.32 24.60 -54.01
C GLY A 15 13.18 25.49 -53.50
N SER A 16 13.47 26.25 -52.44
CA SER A 16 12.76 27.49 -52.10
C SER A 16 12.80 28.45 -53.31
N PRO A 17 11.86 29.42 -53.47
CA PRO A 17 11.83 30.55 -52.54
C PRO A 17 10.48 31.29 -52.33
N ALA A 18 10.47 31.98 -51.18
CA ALA A 18 9.86 33.27 -50.82
C ALA A 18 8.88 33.99 -51.77
N ALA A 19 7.78 34.48 -51.17
CA ALA A 19 7.36 35.88 -51.10
C ALA A 19 5.85 36.07 -51.33
N GLY A 20 5.23 36.89 -50.48
CA GLY A 20 3.98 37.58 -50.82
C GLY A 20 2.87 37.46 -49.78
N VAL A 21 2.75 38.46 -48.92
CA VAL A 21 1.46 38.91 -48.37
C VAL A 21 1.33 40.35 -48.87
N PRO A 22 0.26 40.75 -49.59
CA PRO A 22 -0.91 41.28 -48.87
C PRO A 22 -2.30 41.12 -49.53
N GLN A 23 -3.28 40.84 -48.67
CA GLN A 23 -4.56 41.57 -48.50
C GLN A 23 -5.60 41.59 -49.64
N ASP A 24 -6.76 40.96 -49.42
CA ASP A 24 -8.06 41.56 -49.76
C ASP A 24 -9.17 41.15 -48.78
N LYS A 25 -10.05 42.11 -48.49
CA LYS A 25 -11.09 42.05 -47.46
C LYS A 25 -12.42 41.63 -48.08
N ALA A 26 -13.03 40.54 -47.60
CA ALA A 26 -14.49 40.42 -47.54
C ALA A 26 -14.90 39.34 -46.54
N ALA A 27 -15.84 39.70 -45.67
CA ALA A 27 -16.44 38.85 -44.66
C ALA A 27 -17.46 37.86 -45.24
N CYS A 28 -17.97 37.00 -44.35
CA CYS A 28 -18.86 35.85 -44.56
C CYS A 28 -18.06 34.65 -45.11
N GLU A 29 -18.00 33.51 -44.45
CA GLU A 29 -19.15 32.79 -43.94
C GLU A 29 -18.64 31.62 -43.09
N VAL A 30 -19.18 31.53 -41.87
CA VAL A 30 -19.04 30.44 -40.91
C VAL A 30 -17.59 30.16 -40.47
N ALA A 31 -17.29 30.55 -39.24
CA ALA A 31 -16.19 29.95 -38.49
C ALA A 31 -16.31 28.43 -38.67
N ALA A 32 -15.40 27.84 -39.45
CA ALA A 32 -15.29 26.40 -39.58
C ALA A 32 -14.89 25.90 -38.19
N ALA A 33 -15.91 25.77 -37.32
CA ALA A 33 -15.87 24.98 -36.14
C ALA A 33 -15.23 23.69 -36.60
N ASN A 34 -14.07 23.37 -36.06
CA ASN A 34 -13.34 22.19 -36.46
C ASN A 34 -14.18 21.00 -35.98
N LEU A 35 -15.16 20.58 -36.78
CA LEU A 35 -16.20 19.61 -36.43
C LEU A 35 -15.62 18.21 -36.19
N PHE A 36 -14.34 18.04 -36.55
CA PHE A 36 -13.60 16.80 -36.49
C PHE A 36 -12.36 16.92 -35.60
N ARG A 37 -12.49 17.60 -34.46
CA ARG A 37 -11.41 17.63 -33.46
C ARG A 37 -11.02 16.19 -33.12
N ALA A 38 -9.73 15.86 -33.29
CA ALA A 38 -9.19 14.54 -32.98
C ALA A 38 -9.45 14.20 -31.50
N GLN A 39 -10.26 13.17 -31.28
CA GLN A 39 -10.70 12.77 -29.96
C GLN A 39 -9.80 11.62 -29.49
N SER A 40 -9.11 11.84 -28.37
CA SER A 40 -8.20 10.88 -27.75
C SER A 40 -9.01 9.79 -27.04
N TRP A 41 -8.80 8.53 -27.44
CA TRP A 41 -9.45 7.34 -26.84
C TRP A 41 -8.62 6.70 -25.71
N LEU A 42 -7.60 7.39 -25.18
CA LEU A 42 -6.82 6.83 -24.10
C LEU A 42 -7.68 6.77 -22.83
N PRO A 43 -7.91 5.56 -22.26
CA PRO A 43 -8.58 5.45 -20.99
C PRO A 43 -7.74 6.19 -19.94
N PRO A 44 -8.39 6.90 -18.99
CA PRO A 44 -7.66 7.54 -17.92
C PRO A 44 -6.84 6.49 -17.15
N PRO A 45 -5.59 6.82 -16.75
CA PRO A 45 -4.77 5.90 -16.00
C PRO A 45 -5.50 5.49 -14.71
N PRO A 46 -5.42 4.21 -14.29
CA PRO A 46 -6.05 3.75 -13.07
C PRO A 46 -5.52 4.53 -11.87
N PRO A 47 -6.38 4.85 -10.88
CA PRO A 47 -5.95 5.52 -9.67
C PRO A 47 -4.88 4.68 -8.95
N PRO A 48 -3.92 5.33 -8.27
CA PRO A 48 -2.90 4.62 -7.51
C PRO A 48 -3.56 3.75 -6.44
N LEU A 49 -3.07 2.50 -6.28
CA LEU A 49 -3.56 1.63 -5.22
C LEU A 49 -3.29 2.27 -3.85
N PRO A 50 -4.24 2.22 -2.90
CA PRO A 50 -4.02 2.67 -1.55
C PRO A 50 -2.86 1.89 -0.92
N PRO A 51 -2.07 2.53 -0.03
CA PRO A 51 -0.96 1.87 0.63
C PRO A 51 -1.46 0.66 1.43
N PRO A 52 -0.67 -0.42 1.50
CA PRO A 52 -1.04 -1.61 2.27
C PRO A 52 -1.24 -1.23 3.74
N ALA A 53 -2.30 -1.79 4.34
CA ALA A 53 -2.61 -1.56 5.74
C ALA A 53 -1.42 -1.97 6.64
N PRO A 54 -1.23 -1.29 7.78
CA PRO A 54 -0.20 -1.64 8.75
C PRO A 54 -0.33 -3.12 9.12
N LYS A 55 0.76 -3.87 8.95
CA LYS A 55 0.79 -5.28 9.34
C LYS A 55 0.83 -5.36 10.86
N VAL A 56 -0.10 -6.13 11.42
CA VAL A 56 -0.14 -6.39 12.86
C VAL A 56 1.18 -7.05 13.27
N PRO A 57 1.88 -6.51 14.28
CA PRO A 57 3.09 -7.14 14.78
C PRO A 57 2.81 -8.58 15.22
N PRO A 58 3.73 -9.52 14.98
CA PRO A 58 3.62 -10.85 15.59
C PRO A 58 3.58 -10.70 17.11
N LEU A 59 2.65 -11.42 17.75
CA LEU A 59 2.47 -11.36 19.20
C LEU A 59 3.81 -11.70 19.90
N PRO A 60 4.38 -10.79 20.72
CA PRO A 60 5.69 -10.99 21.32
C PRO A 60 5.65 -11.90 22.56
N PHE A 61 4.50 -12.50 22.87
CA PHE A 61 4.27 -13.32 24.04
C PHE A 61 4.28 -14.80 23.68
N VAL A 62 5.00 -15.58 24.48
CA VAL A 62 5.00 -17.04 24.40
C VAL A 62 4.13 -17.57 25.53
N TYR A 63 3.16 -18.42 25.21
CA TYR A 63 2.38 -19.09 26.24
C TYR A 63 3.24 -20.14 26.94
N LEU A 64 3.38 -20.04 28.27
CA LEU A 64 4.15 -20.98 29.08
C LEU A 64 3.24 -21.96 29.83
N GLY A 65 2.04 -21.53 30.21
CA GLY A 65 1.08 -22.33 30.96
C GLY A 65 -0.06 -21.51 31.51
N GLN A 66 -0.99 -22.18 32.18
CA GLN A 66 -2.07 -21.55 32.92
C GLN A 66 -2.30 -22.32 34.21
N ILE A 67 -2.87 -21.64 35.20
CA ILE A 67 -3.30 -22.23 36.46
C ILE A 67 -4.71 -21.74 36.77
N ASP A 68 -5.56 -22.67 37.20
CA ASP A 68 -6.88 -22.37 37.71
C ASP A 68 -6.77 -22.01 39.20
N GLU A 69 -7.03 -20.76 39.54
CA GLU A 69 -6.96 -20.21 40.90
C GLU A 69 -8.40 -20.04 41.44
N GLY A 70 -9.16 -21.14 41.39
CA GLY A 70 -10.57 -21.19 41.82
C GLY A 70 -11.51 -20.49 40.85
N ASP A 71 -11.77 -19.19 41.07
CA ASP A 71 -12.74 -18.39 40.31
C ASP A 71 -12.12 -17.72 39.07
N ARG A 72 -10.78 -17.70 38.98
CA ARG A 72 -10.04 -17.01 37.91
C ARG A 72 -8.93 -17.89 37.37
N ILE A 73 -8.69 -17.76 36.07
CA ILE A 73 -7.56 -18.40 35.38
C ILE A 73 -6.41 -17.39 35.34
N ALA A 74 -5.22 -17.81 35.78
CA ALA A 74 -4.00 -17.04 35.60
C ALA A 74 -3.15 -17.69 34.51
N VAL A 75 -2.65 -16.89 33.57
CA VAL A 75 -1.80 -17.35 32.46
C VAL A 75 -0.37 -16.90 32.68
N PHE A 76 0.55 -17.83 32.51
CA PHE A 76 1.99 -17.58 32.47
C PHE A 76 2.42 -17.30 31.04
N LEU A 77 2.92 -16.09 30.81
CA LEU A 77 3.43 -15.63 29.53
C LEU A 77 4.93 -15.36 29.63
N GLY A 78 5.69 -15.83 28.65
CA GLY A 78 7.05 -15.40 28.42
C GLY A 78 7.05 -14.13 27.57
N HIS A 79 7.69 -13.07 28.06
CA HIS A 79 7.97 -11.87 27.28
C HIS A 79 9.47 -11.58 27.34
N GLN A 80 10.15 -11.69 26.21
CA GLN A 80 11.61 -11.52 26.09
C GLN A 80 12.38 -12.48 27.01
N GLN A 81 12.75 -12.05 28.22
CA GLN A 81 13.48 -12.85 29.23
C GLN A 81 12.79 -12.88 30.60
N ARG A 82 11.52 -12.46 30.69
CA ARG A 82 10.74 -12.50 31.93
C ARG A 82 9.48 -13.35 31.77
N THR A 83 9.07 -13.95 32.87
CA THR A 83 7.76 -14.60 33.00
C THR A 83 6.79 -13.61 33.63
N LEU A 84 5.65 -13.42 32.99
CA LEU A 84 4.55 -12.59 33.43
C LEU A 84 3.37 -13.48 33.79
N ILE A 85 2.73 -13.18 34.91
CA ILE A 85 1.48 -13.82 35.33
C ILE A 85 0.38 -12.80 35.09
N VAL A 86 -0.56 -13.13 34.21
CA VAL A 86 -1.61 -12.19 33.81
C VAL A 86 -3.00 -12.82 33.92
N ARG A 87 -3.97 -11.99 34.23
CA ARG A 87 -5.39 -12.34 34.34
C ARG A 87 -6.22 -11.50 33.39
N SER A 88 -7.47 -11.88 33.16
CA SER A 88 -8.42 -11.07 32.38
C SER A 88 -8.50 -9.65 32.94
N GLY A 89 -8.26 -8.64 32.11
CA GLY A 89 -8.23 -7.23 32.48
C GLY A 89 -6.85 -6.66 32.83
N ASP A 90 -5.81 -7.48 33.03
CA ASP A 90 -4.46 -6.99 33.31
C ASP A 90 -3.86 -6.25 32.12
N THR A 91 -3.00 -5.28 32.40
CA THR A 91 -2.27 -4.51 31.38
C THR A 91 -0.77 -4.79 31.46
N ILE A 92 -0.20 -5.21 30.34
CA ILE A 92 1.20 -5.60 30.17
C ILE A 92 1.94 -4.42 29.51
N ASP A 93 2.91 -3.87 30.23
CA ASP A 93 3.83 -2.80 29.76
C ASP A 93 3.13 -1.56 29.16
N GLY A 94 1.86 -1.34 29.50
CA GLY A 94 1.04 -0.25 28.93
C GLY A 94 0.75 -0.38 27.42
N SER A 95 1.20 -1.47 26.78
CA SER A 95 1.09 -1.68 25.33
C SER A 95 0.07 -2.78 24.99
N TYR A 96 -0.16 -3.73 25.90
CA TYR A 96 -1.13 -4.80 25.72
C TYR A 96 -2.06 -4.90 26.92
N ARG A 97 -3.32 -5.20 26.70
CA ARG A 97 -4.31 -5.49 27.74
C ARG A 97 -4.89 -6.87 27.51
N VAL A 98 -5.02 -7.66 28.56
CA VAL A 98 -5.68 -8.96 28.48
C VAL A 98 -7.19 -8.70 28.45
N GLU A 99 -7.83 -9.09 27.36
CA GLU A 99 -9.29 -8.94 27.21
C GLU A 99 -9.99 -10.15 27.82
N SER A 100 -9.56 -11.35 27.44
CA SER A 100 -10.14 -12.60 27.92
C SER A 100 -9.09 -13.70 28.02
N VAL A 101 -9.23 -14.55 29.03
CA VAL A 101 -8.42 -15.74 29.25
C VAL A 101 -9.34 -16.94 29.26
N THR A 102 -9.06 -17.91 28.38
CA THR A 102 -9.82 -19.16 28.29
C THR A 102 -8.87 -20.35 28.28
N PRO A 103 -9.36 -21.57 28.58
CA PRO A 103 -8.55 -22.78 28.48
C PRO A 103 -8.05 -23.11 27.07
N THR A 104 -8.61 -22.49 26.02
CA THR A 104 -8.25 -22.74 24.61
C THR A 104 -7.36 -21.64 24.03
N GLY A 105 -7.42 -20.44 24.59
CA GLY A 105 -6.77 -19.25 24.06
C GLY A 105 -6.75 -18.09 25.06
N ALA A 106 -5.86 -17.13 24.84
CA ALA A 106 -5.94 -15.81 25.47
C ALA A 106 -6.10 -14.72 24.40
N THR A 107 -6.95 -13.73 24.66
CA THR A 107 -7.18 -12.59 23.79
C THR A 107 -6.53 -11.35 24.40
N PHE A 108 -5.73 -10.67 23.59
CA PHE A 108 -5.00 -9.47 23.96
C PHE A 108 -5.43 -8.29 23.09
N LEU A 109 -5.67 -7.15 23.70
CA LEU A 109 -5.89 -5.88 23.03
C LEU A 109 -4.57 -5.11 22.98
N TYR A 110 -4.11 -4.77 21.79
CA TYR A 110 -2.94 -3.90 21.62
C TYR A 110 -3.37 -2.43 21.72
N LEU A 111 -3.00 -1.74 22.80
CA LEU A 111 -3.49 -0.39 23.10
C LEU A 111 -3.13 0.67 22.05
N PRO A 112 -1.90 0.68 21.46
CA PRO A 112 -1.53 1.71 20.49
C PRO A 112 -2.35 1.70 19.20
N LEU A 113 -2.86 0.52 18.79
CA LEU A 113 -3.67 0.36 17.58
C LEU A 113 -5.15 0.07 17.87
N GLY A 114 -5.47 -0.39 19.08
CA GLY A 114 -6.81 -0.87 19.44
C GLY A 114 -7.17 -2.23 18.82
N GLU A 115 -6.18 -3.01 18.39
CA GLU A 115 -6.40 -4.30 17.69
C GLU A 115 -6.46 -5.48 18.66
N LEU A 116 -7.38 -6.41 18.41
CA LEU A 116 -7.53 -7.65 19.19
C LEU A 116 -6.70 -8.76 18.55
N GLN A 117 -5.76 -9.30 19.32
CA GLN A 117 -4.90 -10.39 18.95
C GLN A 117 -5.18 -11.62 19.81
N GLN A 118 -5.55 -12.72 19.18
CA GLN A 118 -5.78 -13.99 19.87
C GLN A 118 -4.52 -14.86 19.84
N LEU A 119 -4.15 -15.39 21.00
CA LEU A 119 -3.14 -16.44 21.17
C LEU A 119 -3.86 -17.77 21.39
N ILE A 120 -3.79 -18.66 20.41
CA ILE A 120 -4.39 -20.01 20.52
C ILE A 120 -3.36 -20.93 21.16
N LEU A 121 -3.76 -21.70 22.18
CA LEU A 121 -2.88 -22.65 22.91
C LEU A 121 -2.50 -23.90 22.09
N ARG A 122 -2.64 -23.87 20.76
CA ARG A 122 -2.39 -24.99 19.86
C ARG A 122 -1.50 -24.55 18.71
N SER A 123 -0.20 -24.79 18.83
CA SER A 123 0.70 -24.77 17.68
C SER A 123 1.78 -25.82 17.83
N LYS A 124 1.44 -27.05 17.41
CA LYS A 124 2.39 -27.89 16.68
C LYS A 124 2.48 -27.28 15.26
N PRO A 125 3.68 -27.07 14.69
CA PRO A 125 3.86 -26.44 13.38
C PRO A 125 3.14 -27.17 12.25
#